data_AF-A0A2V8NSY2-F1
#
_entry.id   AF-A0A2V8NSY2-F1
#
_cell.length_a   1.000
_cell.length_b   1.000
_cell.length_c   1.000
_cell.angle_alpha   90.00
_cell.angle_beta   90.00
_cell.angle_gamma   90.00
#
_symmetry.space_group_name_H-M   'P 1'
#
loop_
_entity.id
_entity.type
_entity.pdbx_description
1 polymer ?
#
loop_
_entity_poly.entity_id
_entity_poly.type
_entity_poly.pdbx_seq_one_letter_code
_entity_poly.pdbx_strand_id
1 'polypeptide(L)'
;GIITVRQDPKSDLRFSRGPGGIDLSVEGLPILKPPYSRITALDLNRSELAWVVPLGTTPARVSQNPALQGIHLPNTGGINLHATLLVTKTLLIAGEGWGGAPVVRAYDKKNGAVLGEVKIPGMMGSMPMTYMVNGKQYIAFTVGTPTEPAEVVALTLEK
;
A
#
# COMPACT_ATOMS: atom_id res chain seq x y z
N GLY A 1 15.27 -13.10 -5.06
CA GLY A 1 16.15 -12.34 -4.18
C GLY A 1 17.03 -13.29 -3.40
N ILE A 2 18.31 -12.96 -3.22
CA ILE A 2 19.18 -13.72 -2.31
C ILE A 2 18.79 -13.31 -0.89
N ILE A 3 18.31 -14.26 -0.10
CA ILE A 3 18.06 -14.05 1.32
C ILE A 3 19.39 -14.26 2.03
N THR A 4 19.91 -13.22 2.67
CA THR A 4 21.04 -13.38 3.59
C THR A 4 20.51 -13.83 4.93
N VAL A 5 21.20 -14.77 5.57
CA VAL A 5 20.88 -15.24 6.91
C VAL A 5 22.02 -14.82 7.83
N ARG A 6 21.69 -14.19 8.96
CA ARG A 6 22.66 -13.76 9.97
C ARG A 6 22.14 -14.09 11.36
N GLN A 7 23.03 -14.25 12.33
CA GLN A 7 22.62 -14.28 13.73
C GLN A 7 22.52 -12.83 14.23
N ASP A 8 21.34 -12.41 14.69
CA ASP A 8 21.17 -11.08 15.29
C ASP A 8 21.58 -11.16 16.77
N PRO A 9 22.55 -10.37 17.24
CA PRO A 9 23.00 -10.42 18.63
C PRO A 9 21.92 -10.03 19.65
N LYS A 10 20.80 -9.45 19.21
CA LYS A 10 19.64 -9.10 20.06
C LYS A 10 18.53 -10.14 20.02
N SER A 11 18.73 -11.29 19.39
CA SER A 11 17.70 -12.31 19.21
C SER A 11 18.16 -13.67 19.72
N ASP A 12 17.26 -14.39 20.39
CA ASP A 12 17.46 -15.80 20.77
C ASP A 12 17.33 -16.76 19.57
N LEU A 13 16.95 -16.25 18.40
CA LEU A 13 16.87 -17.05 17.17
C LEU A 13 18.27 -17.34 16.64
N ARG A 14 18.58 -18.63 16.45
CA ARG A 14 19.84 -19.11 15.86
C ARG A 14 20.11 -18.52 14.47
N PHE A 15 19.04 -18.24 13.73
CA PHE A 15 19.09 -17.59 12.42
C PHE A 15 18.04 -16.49 12.37
N SER A 16 18.48 -15.28 12.07
CA SER A 16 17.62 -14.14 11.77
C SER A 16 17.73 -13.81 10.28
N ARG A 17 16.64 -13.31 9.70
CA ARG A 17 16.64 -12.79 8.34
C ARG A 17 17.61 -11.60 8.31
N GLY A 18 18.72 -11.75 7.58
CA GLY A 18 19.56 -10.62 7.21
C GLY A 18 18.85 -9.72 6.20
N PRO A 19 19.39 -8.53 5.90
CA PRO A 19 18.87 -7.67 4.84
C PRO A 19 18.69 -8.50 3.56
N GLY A 20 17.44 -8.74 3.18
CA GLY A 20 17.11 -9.64 2.08
C GLY A 20 17.03 -8.85 0.78
N GLY A 21 17.81 -9.28 -0.20
CA GLY A 21 17.60 -9.12 -1.65
C GLY A 21 17.44 -7.69 -2.19
N ILE A 22 18.48 -7.20 -2.85
CA ILE A 22 18.39 -6.11 -3.83
C ILE A 22 17.23 -6.45 -4.80
N ASP A 23 16.26 -5.54 -4.94
CA ASP A 23 15.25 -5.64 -6.02
C ASP A 23 16.02 -5.80 -7.33
N LEU A 24 15.69 -6.84 -8.13
CA LEU A 24 16.31 -6.99 -9.44
C LEU A 24 16.01 -5.74 -10.26
N SER A 25 17.06 -4.98 -10.54
CA SER A 25 16.95 -3.65 -11.11
C SER A 25 18.05 -3.38 -12.11
N VAL A 26 17.73 -2.54 -13.09
CA VAL A 26 18.67 -1.96 -14.05
C VAL A 26 18.65 -0.46 -13.79
N GLU A 27 19.82 0.13 -13.52
CA GLU A 27 19.93 1.57 -13.20
C GLU A 27 19.03 2.00 -12.02
N GLY A 28 18.77 1.09 -11.07
CA GLY A 28 17.91 1.33 -9.91
C GLY A 28 16.41 1.26 -10.19
N LEU A 29 16.01 0.90 -11.41
CA LEU A 29 14.61 0.72 -11.82
C LEU A 29 14.21 -0.77 -11.79
N PRO A 30 13.00 -1.11 -11.32
CA PRO A 30 12.52 -2.48 -11.41
C PRO A 30 12.49 -2.98 -12.86
N ILE A 31 12.88 -4.25 -13.07
CA ILE A 31 12.87 -4.88 -14.41
C ILE A 31 11.44 -5.03 -14.95
N LEU A 32 10.45 -5.21 -14.08
CA LEU A 32 9.06 -5.37 -14.48
C LEU A 32 8.43 -4.02 -14.84
N LYS A 33 7.52 -4.02 -15.83
CA LYS A 33 6.80 -2.81 -16.23
C LYS A 33 5.81 -2.38 -15.13
N PRO A 34 5.70 -1.07 -14.81
CA PRO A 34 4.69 -0.57 -13.88
C PRO A 34 3.23 -0.78 -14.40
N PRO A 35 2.21 -0.73 -13.53
CA PRO A 35 2.30 -0.35 -12.11
C PRO A 35 2.94 -1.42 -11.22
N TYR A 36 3.86 -0.99 -10.36
CA TYR A 36 4.67 -1.86 -9.49
C TYR A 36 3.86 -2.45 -8.33
N SER A 37 2.96 -1.65 -7.78
CA SER A 37 1.88 -2.10 -6.90
C SER A 37 0.56 -1.56 -7.46
N ARG A 38 -0.49 -2.38 -7.41
CA ARG A 38 -1.78 -2.06 -8.03
C ARG A 38 -2.94 -2.69 -7.28
N ILE A 39 -4.12 -2.11 -7.46
CA ILE A 39 -5.40 -2.69 -7.10
C ILE A 39 -6.07 -3.18 -8.40
N THR A 40 -6.62 -4.38 -8.39
CA THR A 40 -7.28 -4.98 -9.55
C THR A 40 -8.67 -5.43 -9.14
N ALA A 41 -9.69 -4.95 -9.87
CA ALA A 41 -11.05 -5.45 -9.73
C ALA A 41 -11.34 -6.48 -10.82
N LEU A 42 -11.91 -7.60 -10.41
CA LEU A 42 -12.32 -8.70 -11.27
C LEU A 42 -13.85 -8.76 -11.30
N ASP A 43 -14.43 -8.81 -12.50
CA ASP A 43 -15.83 -9.17 -12.68
C ASP A 43 -15.94 -10.69 -12.74
N LEU A 44 -16.51 -11.28 -11.69
CA LEU A 44 -16.67 -12.72 -11.55
C LEU A 44 -17.76 -13.31 -12.46
N ASN A 45 -18.70 -12.49 -12.96
CA ASN A 45 -19.72 -12.96 -13.90
C ASN A 45 -19.13 -13.10 -15.30
N ARG A 46 -18.22 -12.19 -15.68
CA ARG A 46 -17.62 -12.13 -17.01
C ARG A 46 -16.23 -12.78 -17.08
N SER A 47 -15.63 -13.11 -15.94
CA SER A 47 -14.22 -13.55 -15.85
C SER A 47 -13.23 -12.56 -16.46
N GLU A 48 -13.49 -11.26 -16.31
CA GLU A 48 -12.72 -10.17 -16.91
C GLU A 48 -12.23 -9.18 -15.86
N LEU A 49 -11.12 -8.50 -16.13
CA LEU A 49 -10.67 -7.38 -15.29
C LEU A 49 -11.58 -6.18 -15.53
N ALA A 50 -12.32 -5.77 -14.51
CA ALA A 50 -13.17 -4.58 -14.57
C ALA A 50 -12.31 -3.29 -14.65
N TRP A 51 -11.23 -3.25 -13.87
CA TRP A 51 -10.22 -2.18 -13.93
C TRP A 51 -8.95 -2.57 -13.18
N VAL A 52 -7.87 -1.86 -13.48
CA VAL A 52 -6.57 -1.95 -12.81
C VAL A 52 -6.06 -0.54 -12.58
N VAL A 53 -5.76 -0.19 -11.31
CA VAL A 53 -5.22 1.12 -10.96
C VAL A 53 -3.95 1.00 -10.11
N PRO A 54 -2.98 1.91 -10.24
CA PRO A 54 -1.80 1.91 -9.38
C PRO A 54 -2.17 2.12 -7.91
N LEU A 55 -1.47 1.41 -7.01
CA LEU A 55 -1.53 1.65 -5.58
C LEU A 55 -0.41 2.63 -5.20
N GLY A 56 -0.76 3.73 -4.55
CA GLY A 56 0.20 4.76 -4.17
C GLY A 56 0.68 5.61 -5.34
N THR A 57 1.81 6.29 -5.13
CA THR A 57 2.39 7.24 -6.08
C THR A 57 3.75 6.78 -6.57
N THR A 58 4.19 7.29 -7.73
CA THR A 58 5.52 7.02 -8.28
C THR A 58 6.61 7.39 -7.25
N PRO A 59 7.44 6.43 -6.80
CA PRO A 59 8.52 6.72 -5.86
C PRO A 59 9.54 7.68 -6.44
N ALA A 60 10.14 8.52 -5.59
CA ALA A 60 11.15 9.50 -5.99
C ALA A 60 12.30 8.88 -6.80
N ARG A 61 12.76 7.68 -6.41
CA ARG A 61 13.82 6.94 -7.12
C ARG A 61 13.48 6.56 -8.57
N VAL A 62 12.19 6.52 -8.91
CA VAL A 62 11.71 6.27 -10.27
C VAL A 62 11.51 7.60 -10.98
N SER A 63 10.76 8.53 -10.40
CA SER A 63 10.46 9.83 -11.04
C SER A 63 11.69 10.71 -11.27
N GLN A 64 12.73 10.57 -10.44
CA GLN A 64 13.96 11.37 -10.52
C GLN A 64 15.14 10.58 -11.14
N ASN A 65 14.87 9.41 -11.73
CA ASN A 65 15.93 8.58 -12.28
C ASN A 65 16.55 9.21 -13.55
N PRO A 66 17.88 9.37 -13.64
CA PRO A 66 18.55 9.89 -14.84
C PRO A 66 18.21 9.11 -16.13
N ALA A 67 18.02 7.80 -16.04
CA ALA A 67 17.66 6.93 -17.16
C ALA A 67 16.30 7.25 -17.78
N LEU A 68 15.43 7.95 -17.03
CA LEU A 68 14.07 8.29 -17.43
C LEU A 68 13.91 9.77 -17.80
N GLN A 69 15.01 10.52 -17.92
CA GLN A 69 14.98 11.92 -18.34
C GLN A 69 14.32 12.06 -19.71
N GLY A 70 13.38 13.01 -19.82
CA GLY A 70 12.63 13.26 -21.06
C GLY A 70 11.46 12.29 -21.32
N ILE A 71 11.24 11.30 -20.46
CA ILE A 71 10.12 10.36 -20.59
C ILE A 71 8.93 10.85 -19.76
N HIS A 72 7.76 10.97 -20.39
CA HIS A 72 6.51 11.19 -19.65
C HIS A 72 6.05 9.88 -19.00
N LEU A 73 6.05 9.83 -17.67
CA LEU A 73 5.66 8.66 -16.91
C LEU A 73 4.27 8.85 -16.29
N PRO A 74 3.31 7.94 -16.54
CA PRO A 74 2.08 7.87 -15.75
C PRO A 74 2.41 7.42 -14.32
N ASN A 75 1.43 7.48 -13.41
CA ASN A 75 1.61 6.97 -12.06
C ASN A 75 2.02 5.48 -12.09
N THR A 76 3.21 5.18 -11.58
CA THR A 76 3.77 3.82 -11.57
C THR A 76 3.28 3.01 -10.37
N GLY A 77 2.56 3.63 -9.45
CA GLY A 77 2.34 3.08 -8.12
C GLY A 77 3.65 3.00 -7.32
N GLY A 78 3.51 2.76 -6.02
CA GLY A 78 4.65 2.48 -5.17
C GLY A 78 5.23 1.11 -5.44
N ILE A 79 6.46 0.89 -4.98
CA ILE A 79 7.16 -0.40 -5.13
C ILE A 79 7.08 -1.16 -3.82
N ASN A 80 6.76 -2.45 -3.89
CA ASN A 80 6.61 -3.34 -2.73
C ASN A 80 5.52 -2.88 -1.74
N LEU A 81 4.50 -2.17 -2.23
CA LEU A 81 3.32 -1.84 -1.45
C LEU A 81 2.33 -3.01 -1.46
N HIS A 82 1.65 -3.19 -0.33
CA HIS A 82 0.67 -4.25 -0.11
C HIS A 82 -0.65 -3.62 0.29
N ALA A 83 -1.62 -3.60 -0.64
CA ALA A 83 -2.91 -2.99 -0.38
C ALA A 83 -3.61 -3.65 0.80
N THR A 84 -4.04 -2.85 1.76
CA THR A 84 -5.01 -3.26 2.78
C THR A 84 -6.39 -2.79 2.31
N LEU A 85 -7.38 -3.68 2.24
CA LEU A 85 -8.65 -3.40 1.55
C LEU A 85 -9.84 -3.58 2.48
N LEU A 86 -10.82 -2.67 2.37
CA LEU A 86 -12.16 -2.80 2.95
C LEU A 86 -13.19 -2.34 1.91
N VAL A 87 -14.06 -3.26 1.50
CA VAL A 87 -15.18 -2.96 0.62
C VAL A 87 -16.36 -2.52 1.47
N THR A 88 -16.91 -1.34 1.19
CA THR A 88 -18.17 -0.85 1.78
C THR A 88 -19.29 -0.88 0.74
N LYS A 89 -20.51 -0.50 1.15
CA LYS A 89 -21.66 -0.41 0.25
C LYS A 89 -21.38 0.52 -0.95
N THR A 90 -20.69 1.64 -0.73
CA THR A 90 -20.47 2.68 -1.75
C THR A 90 -19.03 2.78 -2.22
N LEU A 91 -18.05 2.56 -1.34
CA LEU A 91 -16.64 2.85 -1.58
C LEU A 91 -15.76 1.63 -1.35
N LEU A 92 -14.62 1.58 -2.05
CA LEU A 92 -13.50 0.75 -1.67
C LEU A 92 -12.52 1.59 -0.85
N ILE A 93 -12.21 1.17 0.36
CA ILE A 93 -11.23 1.83 1.22
C ILE A 93 -9.93 1.05 1.11
N ALA A 94 -8.82 1.74 0.85
CA ALA A 94 -7.51 1.10 0.82
C ALA A 94 -6.40 1.93 1.46
N GLY A 95 -5.52 1.26 2.20
CA GLY A 95 -4.21 1.76 2.60
C GLY A 95 -3.12 1.19 1.72
N GLU A 96 -1.93 1.80 1.80
CA GLU A 96 -0.74 1.36 1.06
C GLU A 96 0.04 0.22 1.76
N GLY A 97 -0.40 -0.18 2.96
CA GLY A 97 0.23 -1.20 3.78
C GLY A 97 1.51 -0.72 4.48
N TRP A 98 2.22 -1.66 5.11
CA TRP A 98 3.50 -1.38 5.76
C TRP A 98 4.57 -1.03 4.71
N GLY A 99 5.26 0.10 4.89
CA GLY A 99 6.19 0.66 3.91
C GLY A 99 5.56 1.65 2.92
N GLY A 100 4.24 1.84 2.97
CA GLY A 100 3.51 2.82 2.15
C GLY A 100 3.42 4.21 2.75
N ALA A 101 2.79 5.14 2.02
CA ALA A 101 2.49 6.46 2.55
C ALA A 101 1.47 6.36 3.71
N PRO A 102 1.56 7.23 4.73
CA PRO A 102 0.66 7.26 5.89
C PRO A 102 -0.68 7.90 5.52
N VAL A 103 -1.40 7.27 4.59
CA VAL A 103 -2.69 7.72 4.07
C VAL A 103 -3.65 6.55 3.86
N VAL A 104 -4.93 6.85 3.94
CA VAL A 104 -6.03 5.96 3.56
C VAL A 104 -6.81 6.64 2.44
N ARG A 105 -7.09 5.90 1.37
CA ARG A 105 -7.83 6.41 0.22
C ARG A 105 -9.17 5.71 0.07
N ALA A 106 -10.17 6.49 -0.33
CA ALA A 106 -11.44 5.98 -0.82
C ALA A 106 -11.42 5.96 -2.35
N TYR A 107 -11.81 4.84 -2.93
CA TYR A 107 -11.87 4.59 -4.37
C TYR A 107 -13.32 4.36 -4.79
N ASP A 108 -13.68 4.86 -5.97
CA ASP A 108 -14.90 4.45 -6.67
C ASP A 108 -14.75 3.00 -7.12
N LYS A 109 -15.70 2.15 -6.72
CA LYS A 109 -15.68 0.71 -7.03
C LYS A 109 -15.85 0.41 -8.52
N LYS A 110 -16.46 1.32 -9.29
CA LYS A 110 -16.77 1.12 -10.71
C LYS A 110 -15.56 1.31 -11.61
N ASN A 111 -14.67 2.24 -11.27
CA ASN A 111 -13.56 2.64 -12.15
C ASN A 111 -12.20 2.73 -11.45
N GLY A 112 -12.14 2.55 -10.13
CA GLY A 112 -10.90 2.65 -9.36
C GLY A 112 -10.37 4.08 -9.18
N ALA A 113 -11.15 5.11 -9.49
CA ALA A 113 -10.75 6.50 -9.28
C ALA A 113 -10.68 6.82 -7.78
N VAL A 114 -9.63 7.54 -7.36
CA VAL A 114 -9.53 8.04 -5.99
C VAL A 114 -10.53 9.18 -5.80
N LEU A 115 -11.46 9.01 -4.85
CA LEU A 115 -12.48 10.01 -4.50
C LEU A 115 -12.08 10.86 -3.29
N GLY A 116 -11.17 10.37 -2.46
CA GLY A 116 -10.69 11.10 -1.30
C GLY A 116 -9.51 10.41 -0.63
N GLU A 117 -8.76 11.18 0.15
CA GLU A 117 -7.60 10.74 0.89
C GLU A 117 -7.63 11.34 2.30
N VAL A 118 -7.29 10.54 3.30
CA VAL A 118 -7.16 10.96 4.70
C VAL A 118 -5.77 10.58 5.18
N LYS A 119 -5.05 11.55 5.76
CA LYS A 119 -3.76 11.29 6.42
C LYS A 119 -3.99 10.54 7.74
N ILE A 120 -3.12 9.59 8.01
CA ILE A 120 -3.11 8.80 9.26
C ILE A 120 -1.74 8.97 9.94
N PRO A 121 -1.61 8.74 11.25
CA PRO A 121 -0.38 9.06 11.99
C PRO A 121 0.79 8.10 11.66
N GLY A 122 0.53 6.97 11.02
CA GLY A 122 1.58 6.01 10.63
C GLY A 122 1.18 5.16 9.42
N MET A 123 2.02 4.20 9.06
CA MET A 123 1.74 3.24 8.01
C MET A 123 0.66 2.27 8.46
N MET A 124 -0.33 1.98 7.60
CA MET A 124 -1.40 1.05 7.94
C MET A 124 -0.86 -0.37 8.04
N GLY A 125 -0.91 -0.96 9.24
CA GLY A 125 -0.33 -2.27 9.56
C GLY A 125 -1.32 -3.45 9.48
N SER A 126 -2.63 -3.19 9.45
CA SER A 126 -3.66 -4.24 9.39
C SER A 126 -4.66 -4.02 8.26
N MET A 127 -5.43 -5.07 7.94
CA MET A 127 -6.64 -4.90 7.15
C MET A 127 -7.65 -4.04 7.93
N PRO A 128 -8.28 -3.05 7.29
CA PRO A 128 -9.32 -2.27 7.93
C PRO A 128 -10.61 -3.07 8.12
N MET A 129 -11.29 -2.82 9.23
CA MET A 129 -12.63 -3.33 9.53
C MET A 129 -13.59 -2.17 9.76
N THR A 130 -14.90 -2.43 9.67
CA THR A 130 -15.93 -1.42 9.95
C THR A 130 -16.99 -1.91 10.92
N TYR A 131 -17.53 -1.01 11.73
CA TYR A 131 -18.57 -1.28 12.73
C TYR A 131 -19.42 -0.03 12.99
N MET A 132 -20.53 -0.21 13.71
CA MET A 132 -21.45 0.87 14.08
C MET A 132 -21.51 1.05 15.59
N VAL A 133 -21.49 2.30 16.06
CA VAL A 133 -21.75 2.66 17.47
C VAL A 133 -22.64 3.90 17.48
N ASN A 134 -23.76 3.86 18.21
CA ASN A 134 -24.68 5.00 18.38
C ASN A 134 -25.11 5.64 17.03
N GLY A 135 -25.38 4.81 16.02
CA GLY A 135 -25.79 5.26 14.69
C GLY A 135 -24.65 5.83 13.83
N LYS A 136 -23.40 5.79 14.29
CA LYS A 136 -22.23 6.28 13.56
C LYS A 136 -21.35 5.13 13.08
N GLN A 137 -20.92 5.18 11.82
CA GLN A 137 -20.00 4.20 11.25
C GLN A 137 -18.56 4.57 11.59
N TYR A 138 -17.78 3.55 11.94
CA TYR A 138 -16.36 3.64 12.19
C TYR A 138 -15.60 2.68 11.28
N ILE A 139 -14.39 3.07 10.90
CA ILE A 139 -13.43 2.22 10.20
C ILE A 139 -12.19 2.16 11.08
N ALA A 140 -11.83 0.96 11.56
CA ALA A 140 -10.70 0.75 12.44
C ALA A 140 -9.61 -0.12 11.80
N PHE A 141 -8.37 0.20 12.14
CA PHE A 141 -7.16 -0.48 11.67
C PHE A 141 -5.99 -0.12 12.60
N THR A 142 -4.91 -0.89 12.51
CA THR A 142 -3.67 -0.54 13.18
C THR A 142 -2.79 0.32 12.29
N VAL A 143 -2.04 1.22 12.92
CA VAL A 143 -0.99 2.03 12.30
C VAL A 143 0.29 1.88 13.09
N GLY A 144 1.44 2.14 12.47
CA GLY A 144 2.71 2.19 13.17
C GLY A 144 3.82 2.78 12.32
N THR A 145 4.98 2.99 12.94
CA THR A 145 6.21 3.42 12.26
C THR A 145 7.37 2.52 12.69
N PRO A 146 8.56 2.58 12.05
CA PRO A 146 9.71 1.78 12.49
C PRO A 146 10.22 2.18 13.87
N THR A 147 9.84 3.37 14.35
CA THR A 147 10.34 3.97 15.60
C THR A 147 9.27 4.09 16.69
N GLU A 148 7.98 4.01 16.34
CA GLU A 148 6.87 4.17 17.28
C GLU A 148 6.05 2.89 17.40
N PRO A 149 5.51 2.57 18.60
CA PRO A 149 4.64 1.43 18.79
C PRO A 149 3.42 1.45 17.87
N ALA A 150 2.94 0.26 17.50
CA ALA A 150 1.69 0.15 16.77
C ALA A 150 0.50 0.58 17.66
N GLU A 151 -0.43 1.34 17.09
CA GLU A 151 -1.66 1.79 17.75
C GLU A 151 -2.89 1.48 16.90
N VAL A 152 -4.07 1.47 17.54
CA VAL A 152 -5.36 1.32 16.85
C VAL A 152 -5.95 2.69 16.58
N VAL A 153 -6.27 2.96 15.32
CA VAL A 153 -6.96 4.18 14.87
C VAL A 153 -8.36 3.82 14.40
N ALA A 154 -9.34 4.64 14.75
CA ALA A 154 -10.72 4.54 14.25
C ALA A 154 -11.15 5.86 13.59
N LEU A 155 -11.40 5.81 12.30
CA LEU A 155 -11.88 6.94 11.50
C LEU A 155 -13.40 6.97 11.44
N THR A 156 -13.97 8.17 11.42
CA THR A 156 -15.41 8.39 11.27
C THR A 156 -15.66 9.77 10.66
N LEU A 157 -16.83 9.98 10.05
CA LEU A 157 -17.19 11.29 9.49
C LEU A 157 -17.50 12.28 10.62
N GLU A 158 -17.11 13.53 10.45
CA GLU A 158 -17.60 14.62 11.30
C GLU A 158 -19.11 14.83 11.04
N LYS A 159 -19.83 15.33 12.05
CA LYS A 159 -21.28 15.57 11.94
C LYS A 159 -21.56 16.79 11.08
#